data_AF-A0AAW2FS78-F1
#
_entry.id   AF-A0AAW2FS78-F1
#
_cell.length_a   1.000
_cell.length_b   1.000
_cell.length_c   1.000
_cell.angle_alpha   90.00
_cell.angle_beta   90.00
_cell.angle_gamma   90.00
#
_symmetry.space_group_name_H-M   'P 1'
#
loop_
_entity.id
_entity.type
_entity.pdbx_description
1 polymer ?
#
loop_
_entity_poly.entity_id
_entity_poly.type
_entity_poly.pdbx_seq_one_letter_code
_entity_poly.pdbx_strand_id
1 'polypeptide(L)'
;MVVAVVYYRSGYELEAYPTEKEWDVRLLIECSNAIKCPSVQYHLAGTKKVQQSLAQPNVLKKFLKNDKYVTKVLSIFTGLYTLDFNDDGERAVKMGIKAPNKFVLKPQREGGGNNIYNEDVGTWLKSKKKSQERTAWILMDRIYPPLQKNYLIRATEESLKDIGLSDVITELGIYGVIVGDSNKILLNEQVGHILRTKSSREDEGGIVAGVGALDSPFLTS
;
A
#
# COMPACT_ATOMS: atom_id res chain seq x y z
N MET A 1 6.47 35.06 -7.51
CA MET A 1 6.84 34.08 -6.47
C MET A 1 7.49 32.89 -7.18
N VAL A 2 8.66 32.43 -6.71
CA VAL A 2 9.35 31.26 -7.26
C VAL A 2 9.12 30.08 -6.31
N VAL A 3 8.60 28.97 -6.81
CA VAL A 3 8.37 27.75 -6.03
C VAL A 3 9.52 26.78 -6.30
N ALA A 4 10.29 26.45 -5.26
CA ALA A 4 11.42 25.52 -5.39
C ALA A 4 10.99 24.05 -5.24
N VAL A 5 10.02 23.78 -4.35
CA VAL A 5 9.57 22.41 -4.03
C VAL A 5 8.04 22.39 -3.95
N VAL A 6 7.44 21.36 -4.53
CA VAL A 6 6.03 21.01 -4.32
C VAL A 6 5.95 19.71 -3.54
N TYR A 7 5.46 19.79 -2.32
CA TYR A 7 5.26 18.65 -1.43
C TYR A 7 3.79 18.25 -1.40
N TYR A 8 3.47 17.12 -2.01
CA TYR A 8 2.09 16.64 -2.10
C TYR A 8 1.63 16.06 -0.75
N ARG A 9 0.52 16.61 -0.25
CA ARG A 9 -0.27 16.05 0.86
C ARG A 9 -1.68 15.66 0.43
N SER A 10 -1.94 15.68 -0.88
CA SER A 10 -3.19 15.32 -1.54
C SER A 10 -2.86 14.79 -2.95
N GLY A 11 -3.88 14.40 -3.71
CA GLY A 11 -3.73 14.01 -5.12
C GLY A 11 -3.34 12.55 -5.35
N TYR A 12 -3.50 11.70 -4.33
CA TYR A 12 -3.35 10.23 -4.39
C TYR A 12 -4.70 9.48 -4.44
N GLU A 13 -5.80 10.22 -4.32
CA GLU A 13 -7.20 9.77 -4.39
C GLU A 13 -7.93 10.53 -5.50
N LEU A 14 -9.02 9.96 -6.02
CA LEU A 14 -9.77 10.56 -7.14
C LEU A 14 -10.56 11.79 -6.71
N GLU A 15 -10.97 11.83 -5.44
CA GLU A 15 -11.72 12.89 -4.80
C GLU A 15 -10.93 14.21 -4.78
N ALA A 16 -9.61 14.13 -4.89
CA ALA A 16 -8.73 15.29 -5.06
C ALA A 16 -8.76 15.89 -6.48
N TYR A 17 -9.44 15.24 -7.44
CA TYR A 17 -9.58 15.66 -8.84
C TYR A 17 -11.05 15.63 -9.29
N PRO A 18 -11.93 16.46 -8.69
CA PRO A 18 -13.34 16.49 -9.06
C PRO A 18 -13.59 16.99 -10.48
N THR A 19 -12.65 17.75 -11.07
CA THR A 19 -12.75 18.30 -12.42
C THR A 19 -11.41 18.22 -13.18
N GLU A 20 -11.43 18.54 -14.47
CA GLU A 20 -10.20 18.65 -15.29
C GLU A 20 -9.24 19.75 -14.79
N LYS A 21 -9.72 20.74 -14.04
CA LYS A 21 -8.86 21.83 -13.56
C LYS A 21 -7.78 21.33 -12.61
N GLU A 22 -8.10 20.37 -11.75
CA GLU A 22 -7.11 19.80 -10.83
C GLU A 22 -6.07 18.96 -11.59
N TRP A 23 -6.47 18.32 -12.70
CA TRP A 23 -5.55 17.64 -13.61
C TRP A 23 -4.63 18.62 -14.34
N ASP A 24 -5.17 19.73 -14.84
CA ASP A 24 -4.40 20.80 -15.47
C ASP A 24 -3.36 21.38 -14.49
N VAL A 25 -3.74 21.59 -13.24
CA VAL A 25 -2.82 22.05 -12.18
C VAL A 25 -1.74 21.01 -11.90
N ARG A 26 -2.11 19.72 -11.80
CA ARG A 26 -1.12 18.66 -11.60
C ARG A 26 -0.12 18.61 -12.76
N LEU A 27 -0.61 18.71 -14.00
CA LEU A 27 0.25 18.75 -15.19
C LEU A 27 1.17 19.97 -15.17
N LEU A 28 0.64 21.15 -14.87
CA LEU A 28 1.43 22.38 -14.76
C LEU A 28 2.56 22.25 -13.74
N ILE A 29 2.28 21.67 -12.56
CA ILE A 29 3.28 21.43 -11.53
C ILE A 29 4.35 20.46 -12.03
N GLU A 30 3.96 19.32 -12.61
CA GLU A 30 4.91 18.32 -13.10
C GLU A 30 5.81 18.89 -14.22
N CYS A 31 5.27 19.73 -15.09
CA CYS A 31 6.00 20.44 -16.15
C CYS A 31 6.85 21.62 -15.66
N SER A 32 6.75 22.01 -14.40
CA SER A 32 7.55 23.10 -13.82
C SER A 32 8.96 22.65 -13.40
N ASN A 33 9.84 23.64 -13.16
CA ASN A 33 11.19 23.42 -12.62
C ASN A 33 11.23 23.14 -11.12
N ALA A 34 10.08 23.16 -10.42
CA ALA A 34 10.06 22.80 -9.01
C ALA A 34 10.42 21.32 -8.82
N ILE A 35 11.06 20.98 -7.69
CA ILE A 35 11.28 19.59 -7.27
C ILE A 35 9.96 19.06 -6.71
N LYS A 36 9.49 17.91 -7.22
CA LYS A 36 8.24 17.30 -6.78
C LYS A 36 8.51 16.23 -5.74
N CYS A 37 7.73 16.24 -4.66
CA CYS A 37 7.76 15.22 -3.61
C CYS A 37 6.35 14.62 -3.42
N PRO A 38 6.05 13.46 -4.06
CA PRO A 38 6.82 12.79 -5.12
C PRO A 38 6.54 13.40 -6.51
N SER A 39 7.43 13.15 -7.48
CA SER A 39 7.11 13.34 -8.91
C SER A 39 6.10 12.30 -9.40
N VAL A 40 5.51 12.52 -10.58
CA VAL A 40 4.58 11.54 -11.18
C VAL A 40 5.19 10.15 -11.35
N GLN A 41 6.48 10.03 -11.67
CA GLN A 41 7.15 8.74 -11.81
C GLN A 41 7.24 8.00 -10.46
N TYR A 42 7.58 8.72 -9.39
CA TYR A 42 7.62 8.14 -8.04
C TYR A 42 6.22 7.80 -7.53
N HIS A 43 5.20 8.58 -7.90
CA HIS A 43 3.81 8.24 -7.62
C HIS A 43 3.43 6.91 -8.28
N LEU A 44 3.70 6.75 -9.59
CA LEU A 44 3.42 5.51 -10.31
C LEU A 44 4.22 4.31 -9.77
N ALA A 45 5.46 4.53 -9.32
CA ALA A 45 6.28 3.49 -8.69
C ALA A 45 5.66 2.94 -7.39
N GLY A 46 4.82 3.71 -6.71
CA GLY A 46 4.08 3.30 -5.52
C GLY A 46 2.86 2.41 -5.78
N THR A 47 2.46 2.23 -7.04
CA THR A 47 1.25 1.45 -7.37
C THR A 47 1.41 -0.03 -7.00
N LYS A 48 0.28 -0.66 -6.65
CA LYS A 48 0.23 -2.08 -6.30
C LYS A 48 0.68 -2.98 -7.45
N LYS A 49 0.43 -2.58 -8.71
CA LYS A 49 0.92 -3.30 -9.89
C LYS A 49 2.45 -3.28 -10.00
N VAL A 50 3.09 -2.14 -9.70
CA VAL A 50 4.56 -2.06 -9.66
C VAL A 50 5.10 -2.91 -8.52
N GLN A 51 4.50 -2.86 -7.33
CA GLN A 51 4.85 -3.74 -6.21
C GLN A 51 4.79 -5.22 -6.61
N GLN A 52 3.70 -5.66 -7.24
CA GLN A 52 3.53 -7.04 -7.72
C GLN A 52 4.56 -7.43 -8.79
N SER A 53 4.89 -6.51 -9.69
CA SER A 53 5.88 -6.74 -10.74
C SER A 53 7.30 -6.87 -10.17
N LEU A 54 7.65 -6.04 -9.19
CA LEU A 54 8.96 -6.06 -8.52
C LEU A 54 9.17 -7.30 -7.64
N ALA A 55 8.10 -8.00 -7.26
CA ALA A 55 8.20 -9.28 -6.56
C ALA A 55 8.82 -10.40 -7.41
N GLN A 56 8.91 -10.21 -8.73
CA GLN A 56 9.55 -11.15 -9.64
C GLN A 56 11.08 -10.96 -9.65
N PRO A 57 11.90 -11.98 -9.31
CA PRO A 57 13.35 -11.83 -9.18
C PRO A 57 14.04 -11.27 -10.44
N ASN A 58 13.60 -11.71 -11.62
CA ASN A 58 14.12 -11.25 -12.91
C ASN A 58 13.78 -9.78 -13.21
N VAL A 59 12.67 -9.27 -12.70
CA VAL A 59 12.29 -7.85 -12.83
C VAL A 59 13.10 -7.01 -11.84
N LEU A 60 13.19 -7.42 -10.58
CA LEU A 60 13.92 -6.68 -9.55
C LEU A 60 15.41 -6.51 -9.92
N LYS A 61 16.05 -7.54 -10.50
CA LYS A 61 17.45 -7.50 -10.97
C LYS A 61 17.71 -6.46 -12.08
N LYS A 62 16.66 -5.95 -12.74
CA LYS A 62 16.81 -4.84 -13.68
C LYS A 62 17.18 -3.54 -12.94
N PHE A 63 16.67 -3.35 -11.72
CA PHE A 63 16.82 -2.14 -10.91
C PHE A 63 17.86 -2.25 -9.80
N LEU A 64 18.00 -3.43 -9.19
CA LEU A 64 19.00 -3.69 -8.15
C LEU A 64 20.07 -4.66 -8.69
N LYS A 65 21.33 -4.20 -8.75
CA LYS A 65 22.46 -4.99 -9.28
C LYS A 65 23.17 -5.84 -8.23
N ASN A 66 23.06 -5.50 -6.96
CA ASN A 66 23.70 -6.25 -5.89
C ASN A 66 22.81 -7.43 -5.48
N ASP A 67 23.24 -8.65 -5.75
CA ASP A 67 22.47 -9.87 -5.43
C ASP A 67 22.14 -9.98 -3.94
N LYS A 68 23.00 -9.52 -3.03
CA LYS A 68 22.70 -9.49 -1.59
C LYS A 68 21.50 -8.61 -1.26
N TYR A 69 21.37 -7.46 -1.93
CA TYR A 69 20.21 -6.58 -1.76
C TYR A 69 18.97 -7.13 -2.45
N VAL A 70 19.12 -7.76 -3.63
CA VAL A 70 18.02 -8.47 -4.29
C VAL A 70 17.45 -9.55 -3.37
N THR A 71 18.29 -10.41 -2.78
CA THR A 71 17.85 -11.44 -1.84
C THR A 71 17.15 -10.85 -0.62
N LYS A 72 17.71 -9.78 -0.02
CA LYS A 72 17.09 -9.11 1.12
C LYS A 72 15.72 -8.52 0.78
N VAL A 73 15.59 -7.82 -0.35
CA VAL A 73 14.32 -7.23 -0.76
C VAL A 73 13.31 -8.33 -1.11
N LEU A 74 13.70 -9.38 -1.84
CA LEU A 74 12.79 -10.48 -2.14
C LEU A 74 12.30 -11.20 -0.88
N SER A 75 13.12 -11.25 0.18
CA SER A 75 12.74 -11.91 1.45
C SER A 75 11.61 -11.20 2.20
N ILE A 76 11.33 -9.92 1.89
CA ILE A 76 10.24 -9.18 2.54
C ILE A 76 8.93 -9.27 1.76
N PHE A 77 8.97 -9.71 0.50
CA PHE A 77 7.76 -9.86 -0.30
C PHE A 77 6.99 -11.10 0.13
N THR A 78 5.69 -10.93 0.28
CA THR A 78 4.74 -12.05 0.36
C THR A 78 4.34 -12.50 -1.06
N GLY A 79 3.43 -13.47 -1.18
CA GLY A 79 2.85 -13.82 -2.48
C GLY A 79 2.12 -12.65 -3.11
N LEU A 80 2.60 -12.22 -4.29
CA LEU A 80 2.03 -11.13 -5.08
C LEU A 80 1.79 -11.64 -6.49
N TYR A 81 0.53 -11.65 -6.91
CA TYR A 81 0.09 -12.33 -8.12
C TYR A 81 -0.61 -11.36 -9.07
N THR A 82 -0.27 -11.47 -10.35
CA THR A 82 -0.98 -10.79 -11.43
C THR A 82 -2.36 -11.40 -11.63
N LEU A 83 -3.28 -10.62 -12.18
CA LEU A 83 -4.59 -11.07 -12.67
C LEU A 83 -4.71 -10.89 -14.19
N ASP A 84 -3.59 -10.70 -14.90
CA ASP A 84 -3.57 -10.55 -16.35
C ASP A 84 -4.10 -11.81 -17.07
N PHE A 85 -4.42 -11.70 -18.36
CA PHE A 85 -4.88 -12.82 -19.18
C PHE A 85 -3.71 -13.67 -19.67
N ASN A 86 -3.05 -14.34 -18.72
CA ASN A 86 -1.97 -15.29 -18.94
C ASN A 86 -2.07 -16.45 -17.92
N ASP A 87 -1.19 -17.44 -18.05
CA ASP A 87 -1.23 -18.63 -17.18
C ASP A 87 -1.09 -18.28 -15.69
N ASP A 88 -0.25 -17.31 -15.34
CA ASP A 88 -0.07 -16.87 -13.96
C ASP A 88 -1.35 -16.24 -13.39
N GLY A 89 -2.01 -15.38 -14.17
CA GLY A 89 -3.28 -14.77 -13.79
C GLY A 89 -4.41 -15.77 -13.69
N GLU A 90 -4.51 -16.74 -14.60
CA GLU A 90 -5.50 -17.81 -14.51
C GLU A 90 -5.27 -18.71 -13.27
N ARG A 91 -4.02 -18.97 -12.90
CA ARG A 91 -3.69 -19.67 -11.65
C ARG A 91 -4.09 -18.83 -10.43
N ALA A 92 -3.78 -17.54 -10.41
CA ALA A 92 -4.13 -16.63 -9.32
C ALA A 92 -5.66 -16.54 -9.12
N VAL A 93 -6.43 -16.41 -10.21
CA VAL A 93 -7.91 -16.42 -10.16
C VAL A 93 -8.43 -17.72 -9.54
N LYS A 94 -7.91 -18.88 -9.97
CA LYS A 94 -8.31 -20.18 -9.40
C LYS A 94 -7.96 -20.28 -7.90
N MET A 95 -6.77 -19.83 -7.50
CA MET A 95 -6.33 -19.81 -6.11
C MET A 95 -7.24 -18.94 -5.23
N GLY A 96 -7.48 -17.70 -5.65
CA GLY A 96 -8.32 -16.74 -4.92
C GLY A 96 -9.78 -17.19 -4.82
N ILE A 97 -10.33 -17.84 -5.86
CA ILE A 97 -11.68 -18.43 -5.80
C ILE A 97 -11.74 -19.63 -4.85
N LYS A 98 -10.71 -20.47 -4.82
CA LYS A 98 -10.69 -21.70 -4.03
C LYS A 98 -10.48 -21.45 -2.54
N ALA A 99 -9.65 -20.46 -2.19
CA ALA A 99 -9.28 -20.17 -0.81
C ALA A 99 -9.29 -18.66 -0.53
N PRO A 100 -10.47 -18.01 -0.64
CA PRO A 100 -10.57 -16.55 -0.65
C PRO A 100 -10.01 -15.89 0.62
N ASN A 101 -10.19 -16.51 1.79
CA ASN A 101 -9.66 -16.01 3.06
C ASN A 101 -8.11 -15.96 3.10
N LYS A 102 -7.39 -16.65 2.22
CA LYS A 102 -5.92 -16.59 2.17
C LYS A 102 -5.38 -15.37 1.43
N PHE A 103 -6.24 -14.58 0.81
CA PHE A 103 -5.82 -13.50 -0.07
C PHE A 103 -6.54 -12.19 0.22
N VAL A 104 -5.98 -11.12 -0.35
CA VAL A 104 -6.56 -9.78 -0.41
C VAL A 104 -6.46 -9.32 -1.87
N LEU A 105 -7.55 -8.77 -2.40
CA LEU A 105 -7.54 -8.09 -3.69
C LEU A 105 -7.28 -6.61 -3.47
N LYS A 106 -6.36 -6.05 -4.26
CA LYS A 106 -5.98 -4.63 -4.15
C LYS A 106 -6.11 -3.93 -5.50
N PRO A 107 -6.88 -2.84 -5.59
CA PRO A 107 -6.90 -2.00 -6.78
C PRO A 107 -5.70 -1.06 -6.79
N GLN A 108 -5.52 -0.29 -7.88
CA GLN A 108 -4.53 0.80 -7.95
C GLN A 108 -5.06 2.06 -7.26
N ARG A 109 -5.25 1.98 -5.94
CA ARG A 109 -5.69 3.08 -5.06
C ARG A 109 -4.80 3.15 -3.82
N GLU A 110 -4.75 4.34 -3.23
CA GLU A 110 -4.09 4.61 -1.94
C GLU A 110 -5.13 5.14 -0.94
N GLY A 111 -4.73 5.37 0.32
CA GLY A 111 -5.60 5.99 1.34
C GLY A 111 -6.36 5.01 2.24
N GLY A 112 -6.36 3.72 1.91
CA GLY A 112 -7.09 2.69 2.66
C GLY A 112 -8.55 2.55 2.22
N GLY A 113 -9.26 1.53 2.70
CA GLY A 113 -10.69 1.32 2.41
C GLY A 113 -11.02 0.78 1.02
N ASN A 114 -10.01 0.42 0.21
CA ASN A 114 -10.18 0.06 -1.20
C ASN A 114 -10.04 -1.45 -1.48
N ASN A 115 -9.55 -2.24 -0.51
CA ASN A 115 -9.26 -3.65 -0.74
C ASN A 115 -10.51 -4.52 -0.55
N ILE A 116 -10.49 -5.72 -1.12
CA ILE A 116 -11.53 -6.74 -0.93
C ILE A 116 -10.91 -7.93 -0.18
N TYR A 117 -11.63 -8.44 0.82
CA TYR A 117 -11.17 -9.48 1.76
C TYR A 117 -12.16 -10.64 1.83
N ASN A 118 -11.71 -11.74 2.44
CA ASN A 118 -12.53 -12.90 2.77
C ASN A 118 -13.32 -13.42 1.55
N GLU A 119 -14.51 -13.98 1.76
CA GLU A 119 -15.38 -14.56 0.73
C GLU A 119 -15.67 -13.60 -0.45
N ASP A 120 -15.62 -12.29 -0.24
CA ASP A 120 -15.81 -11.30 -1.30
C ASP A 120 -14.70 -11.36 -2.36
N VAL A 121 -13.49 -11.81 -2.01
CA VAL A 121 -12.42 -12.11 -2.98
C VAL A 121 -12.90 -13.13 -4.00
N GLY A 122 -13.49 -14.23 -3.53
CA GLY A 122 -13.98 -15.30 -4.38
C GLY A 122 -15.17 -14.86 -5.24
N THR A 123 -16.10 -14.10 -4.64
CA THR A 123 -17.25 -13.53 -5.35
C THR A 123 -16.82 -12.56 -6.45
N TRP A 124 -15.90 -11.65 -6.14
CA TRP A 124 -15.39 -10.67 -7.10
C TRP A 124 -14.60 -11.33 -8.23
N LEU A 125 -13.71 -12.29 -7.93
CA LEU A 125 -12.95 -13.00 -8.96
C LEU A 125 -13.85 -13.82 -9.90
N LYS A 126 -14.94 -14.41 -9.39
CA LYS A 126 -15.94 -15.10 -10.23
C LYS A 126 -16.63 -14.12 -11.17
N SER A 127 -17.05 -12.94 -10.68
CA SER A 127 -17.77 -11.96 -11.49
C SER A 127 -16.87 -11.28 -12.54
N LYS A 128 -15.60 -11.04 -12.22
CA LYS A 128 -14.62 -10.40 -13.12
C LYS A 128 -13.74 -11.37 -13.89
N LYS A 129 -14.00 -12.69 -13.80
CA LYS A 129 -13.15 -13.73 -14.41
C LYS A 129 -12.82 -13.49 -15.88
N LYS A 130 -13.78 -13.00 -16.68
CA LYS A 130 -13.60 -12.71 -18.12
C LYS A 130 -13.49 -11.22 -18.44
N SER A 131 -13.52 -10.35 -17.43
CA SER A 131 -13.51 -8.90 -17.62
C SER A 131 -12.07 -8.38 -17.65
N GLN A 132 -11.77 -7.45 -18.56
CA GLN A 132 -10.48 -6.77 -18.61
C GLN A 132 -10.18 -6.01 -17.31
N GLU A 133 -11.23 -5.59 -16.59
CA GLU A 133 -11.14 -4.92 -15.30
C GLU A 133 -10.28 -5.67 -14.28
N ARG A 134 -10.24 -7.02 -14.34
CA ARG A 134 -9.43 -7.81 -13.41
C ARG A 134 -7.93 -7.46 -13.46
N THR A 135 -7.45 -6.95 -14.59
CA THR A 135 -6.04 -6.55 -14.79
C THR A 135 -5.65 -5.27 -14.05
N ALA A 136 -6.63 -4.46 -13.62
CA ALA A 136 -6.41 -3.28 -12.79
C ALA A 136 -6.17 -3.65 -11.31
N TRP A 137 -6.25 -4.93 -10.96
CA TRP A 137 -6.13 -5.44 -9.60
C TRP A 137 -4.93 -6.39 -9.49
N ILE A 138 -4.46 -6.56 -8.26
CA ILE A 138 -3.53 -7.63 -7.90
C ILE A 138 -4.17 -8.53 -6.84
N LEU A 139 -3.75 -9.79 -6.80
CA LEU A 139 -4.03 -10.69 -5.69
C LEU A 139 -2.78 -10.77 -4.81
N MET A 140 -2.94 -10.64 -3.50
CA MET A 140 -1.84 -10.69 -2.54
C MET A 140 -2.17 -11.69 -1.45
N ASP A 141 -1.17 -12.46 -0.99
CA ASP A 141 -1.29 -13.28 0.21
C ASP A 141 -1.69 -12.41 1.40
N ARG A 142 -2.72 -12.86 2.12
CA ARG A 142 -3.13 -12.20 3.36
C ARG A 142 -2.13 -12.52 4.46
N ILE A 143 -1.58 -11.47 5.05
CA ILE A 143 -0.69 -11.57 6.21
C ILE A 143 -1.56 -11.69 7.46
N TYR A 144 -1.23 -12.64 8.33
CA TYR A 144 -1.88 -12.86 9.62
C TYR A 144 -0.86 -12.62 10.74
N PRO A 145 -0.73 -11.36 11.22
CA PRO A 145 0.18 -11.05 12.31
C PRO A 145 -0.24 -11.74 13.62
N PRO A 146 0.69 -11.97 14.55
CA PRO A 146 0.35 -12.42 15.90
C PRO A 146 -0.63 -11.47 16.59
N LEU A 147 -1.62 -12.03 17.29
CA LEU A 147 -2.56 -11.26 18.09
C LEU A 147 -1.87 -10.73 19.34
N GLN A 148 -2.17 -9.48 19.68
CA GLN A 148 -1.74 -8.84 20.91
C GLN A 148 -2.94 -8.30 21.66
N LYS A 149 -2.84 -8.20 22.99
CA LYS A 149 -3.85 -7.52 23.81
C LYS A 149 -3.42 -6.08 24.03
N ASN A 150 -4.25 -5.12 23.63
CA ASN A 150 -3.98 -3.70 23.88
C ASN A 150 -5.31 -2.93 24.07
N TYR A 151 -5.20 -1.68 24.52
CA TYR A 151 -6.32 -0.75 24.63
C TYR A 151 -6.33 0.20 23.44
N LEU A 152 -7.46 0.31 22.75
CA LEU A 152 -7.65 1.30 21.69
C LEU A 152 -8.38 2.51 22.27
N ILE A 153 -7.67 3.61 22.41
CA ILE A 153 -8.22 4.86 22.94
C ILE A 153 -8.55 5.79 21.78
N ARG A 154 -9.79 6.29 21.74
CA ARG A 154 -10.26 7.26 20.75
C ARG A 154 -10.90 8.43 21.47
N ALA A 155 -10.77 9.63 20.90
CA ALA A 155 -11.53 10.79 21.33
C ALA A 155 -12.96 10.67 20.76
N THR A 156 -13.83 9.95 21.45
CA THR A 156 -15.27 9.89 21.15
C THR A 156 -16.05 10.63 22.23
N GLU A 157 -17.30 11.03 21.93
CA GLU A 157 -18.24 11.57 22.93
C GLU A 157 -18.75 10.47 23.89
N GLU A 158 -18.45 9.20 23.59
CA GLU A 158 -18.80 8.05 24.41
C GLU A 158 -17.95 7.99 25.68
N SER A 159 -18.56 7.50 26.76
CA SER A 159 -17.89 7.47 28.06
C SER A 159 -16.67 6.54 28.02
N LEU A 160 -15.56 6.97 28.65
CA LEU A 160 -14.34 6.15 28.83
C LEU A 160 -14.60 4.80 29.55
N LYS A 161 -15.82 4.55 30.03
CA LYS A 161 -16.21 3.33 30.75
C LYS A 161 -16.29 2.09 29.83
N ASP A 162 -16.34 2.28 28.52
CA ASP A 162 -16.45 1.18 27.54
C ASP A 162 -15.11 0.83 26.87
N ILE A 163 -13.98 1.39 27.34
CA ILE A 163 -12.64 1.05 26.83
C ILE A 163 -12.18 -0.27 27.44
N GLY A 164 -12.42 -1.36 26.71
CA GLY A 164 -12.01 -2.71 27.07
C GLY A 164 -10.69 -3.14 26.41
N LEU A 165 -10.00 -4.08 27.07
CA LEU A 165 -8.86 -4.77 26.50
C LEU A 165 -9.30 -5.56 25.26
N SER A 166 -8.65 -5.33 24.12
CA SER A 166 -9.04 -5.88 22.82
C SER A 166 -7.92 -6.69 22.17
N ASP A 167 -8.27 -7.67 21.33
CA ASP A 167 -7.31 -8.29 20.42
C ASP A 167 -7.00 -7.32 19.29
N VAL A 168 -5.71 -7.03 19.11
CA VAL A 168 -5.20 -6.09 18.11
C VAL A 168 -4.12 -6.74 17.26
N ILE A 169 -3.92 -6.15 16.08
CA ILE A 169 -2.78 -6.40 15.21
C ILE A 169 -2.12 -5.09 14.82
N THR A 170 -0.82 -5.15 14.57
CA THR A 170 0.03 -3.97 14.33
C THR A 170 0.71 -4.02 12.97
N GLU A 171 0.84 -2.87 12.32
CA GLU A 171 1.57 -2.69 11.06
C GLU A 171 2.68 -1.64 11.25
N LEU A 172 3.93 -2.08 11.10
CA LEU A 172 5.12 -1.22 11.19
C LEU A 172 5.44 -0.59 9.83
N GLY A 173 5.44 0.74 9.77
CA GLY A 173 5.95 1.52 8.65
C GLY A 173 7.32 2.10 8.99
N ILE A 174 8.26 2.06 8.04
CA ILE A 174 9.58 2.67 8.14
C ILE A 174 9.66 3.84 7.15
N TYR A 175 10.00 5.03 7.64
CA TYR A 175 10.16 6.20 6.79
C TYR A 175 11.56 6.26 6.17
N GLY A 176 11.62 6.45 4.86
CA GLY A 176 12.84 6.71 4.12
C GLY A 176 12.75 8.05 3.40
N VAL A 177 13.88 8.76 3.31
CA VAL A 177 14.04 9.98 2.51
C VAL A 177 15.07 9.73 1.44
N ILE A 178 14.71 9.97 0.19
CA ILE A 178 15.62 9.96 -0.96
C ILE A 178 15.56 11.30 -1.68
N VAL A 179 16.72 11.88 -1.97
CA VAL A 179 16.87 13.09 -2.77
C VAL A 179 17.91 12.81 -3.84
N GLY A 180 17.58 13.11 -5.09
CA GLY A 180 18.46 12.88 -6.22
C GLY A 180 17.78 13.18 -7.55
N ASP A 181 18.55 12.97 -8.62
CA ASP A 181 18.09 13.05 -10.01
C ASP A 181 18.28 11.69 -10.72
N SER A 182 18.15 11.67 -12.05
CA SER A 182 18.33 10.45 -12.86
C SER A 182 19.75 9.88 -12.84
N ASN A 183 20.73 10.67 -12.42
CA ASN A 183 22.15 10.36 -12.52
C ASN A 183 22.76 10.10 -11.14
N LYS A 184 22.30 10.81 -10.11
CA LYS A 184 22.91 10.78 -8.79
C LYS A 184 21.88 10.85 -7.67
N ILE A 185 22.07 9.97 -6.70
CA ILE A 185 21.44 10.03 -5.38
C ILE A 185 22.30 10.94 -4.49
N LEU A 186 21.71 11.99 -3.93
CA LEU A 186 22.33 12.96 -3.04
C LEU A 186 22.10 12.62 -1.56
N LEU A 187 20.92 12.09 -1.23
CA LEU A 187 20.53 11.66 0.11
C LEU A 187 19.74 10.36 0.00
N ASN A 188 19.98 9.41 0.89
CA ASN A 188 19.22 8.16 1.03
C ASN A 188 19.33 7.65 2.46
N GLU A 189 18.34 7.96 3.29
CA GLU A 189 18.38 7.70 4.73
C GLU A 189 17.05 7.17 5.25
N GLN A 190 17.12 6.33 6.28
CA GLN A 190 15.96 5.96 7.09
C GLN A 190 15.83 6.99 8.23
N VAL A 191 14.64 7.58 8.38
CA VAL A 191 14.46 8.80 9.22
C VAL A 191 13.46 8.62 10.36
N GLY A 192 12.92 7.41 10.54
CA GLY A 192 11.98 7.10 11.60
C GLY A 192 11.06 5.94 11.26
N HIS A 193 10.01 5.80 12.06
CA HIS A 193 9.01 4.77 11.93
C HIS A 193 7.63 5.28 12.38
N ILE A 194 6.60 4.51 12.03
CA ILE A 194 5.24 4.64 12.54
C ILE A 194 4.74 3.23 12.83
N LEU A 195 4.13 3.02 13.99
CA LEU A 195 3.39 1.79 14.27
C LEU A 195 1.90 2.14 14.26
N ARG A 196 1.13 1.35 13.52
CA ARG A 196 -0.33 1.51 13.41
C ARG A 196 -0.98 0.25 13.93
N THR A 197 -1.91 0.41 14.86
CA THR A 197 -2.55 -0.71 15.55
C THR A 197 -4.05 -0.65 15.32
N LYS A 198 -4.67 -1.80 15.07
CA LYS A 198 -6.11 -1.90 14.86
C LYS A 198 -6.68 -3.13 15.54
N SER A 199 -7.99 -3.15 15.75
CA SER A 199 -8.71 -4.34 16.18
C SER A 199 -8.45 -5.49 15.20
N SER A 200 -8.24 -6.70 15.72
CA SER A 200 -8.03 -7.89 14.89
C SER A 200 -9.26 -8.29 14.06
N ARG A 201 -10.43 -7.74 14.39
CA ARG A 201 -11.70 -7.96 13.69
C ARG A 201 -11.88 -7.08 12.47
N GLU A 202 -11.03 -6.07 12.30
CA GLU A 202 -11.10 -5.09 11.21
C GLU A 202 -10.17 -5.48 10.06
N ASP A 203 -10.73 -5.57 8.85
CA ASP A 203 -9.94 -5.89 7.65
C ASP A 203 -9.13 -4.67 7.14
N GLU A 204 -9.67 -3.45 7.30
CA GLU A 204 -9.01 -2.20 6.95
C GLU A 204 -8.30 -1.56 8.17
N GLY A 205 -7.32 -0.68 7.93
CA GLY A 205 -6.43 -0.18 9.00
C GLY A 205 -6.12 1.31 8.98
N GLY A 206 -6.83 2.09 8.18
CA GLY A 206 -6.59 3.54 8.07
C GLY A 206 -6.82 4.25 9.41
N ILE A 207 -5.82 5.01 9.88
CA ILE A 207 -5.97 5.89 11.05
C ILE A 207 -6.97 7.00 10.74
N VAL A 208 -6.81 7.66 9.59
CA VAL A 208 -7.68 8.77 9.14
C VAL A 208 -9.12 8.30 8.92
N ALA A 209 -9.30 7.04 8.53
CA ALA A 209 -10.61 6.39 8.38
C ALA A 209 -11.25 6.01 9.74
N GLY A 210 -10.61 6.31 10.87
CA GLY A 210 -11.13 6.02 12.21
C GLY A 210 -11.08 4.54 12.62
N VAL A 211 -10.35 3.69 11.88
CA VAL A 211 -10.27 2.24 12.14
C VAL A 211 -8.98 1.88 12.89
N GLY A 212 -7.87 2.53 12.57
CA GLY A 212 -6.60 2.36 13.28
C GLY A 212 -6.37 3.36 14.42
N ALA A 213 -5.35 3.09 15.23
CA ALA A 213 -4.76 3.98 16.23
C ALA A 213 -3.24 4.05 16.01
N LEU A 214 -2.62 5.15 16.47
CA LEU A 214 -1.16 5.27 16.53
C LEU A 214 -0.61 4.46 17.70
N ASP A 215 0.56 3.87 17.51
CA ASP A 215 1.22 3.03 18.51
C ASP A 215 2.75 3.23 18.46
N SER A 216 3.48 2.60 19.36
CA SER A 216 4.95 2.62 19.43
C SER A 216 5.52 1.20 19.56
N PRO A 217 6.59 0.85 18.85
CA PRO A 217 7.18 -0.48 18.93
C PRO A 217 7.88 -0.69 20.28
N PHE A 218 7.51 -1.76 20.99
CA PHE A 218 8.28 -2.27 22.12
C PHE A 218 9.19 -3.40 21.65
N LEU A 219 10.50 -3.15 21.62
CA LEU A 219 11.49 -4.15 21.21
C LEU A 219 11.60 -5.25 22.27
N THR A 220 11.44 -6.50 21.83
CA THR A 220 11.58 -7.70 22.68
C THR A 220 12.81 -8.47 22.25
N SER A 221 13.46 -9.13 23.21
CA SER A 221 14.69 -9.92 23.03
C SER A 221 14.40 -11.40 22.81
#